data_AF-A0A0C3NXT1-F1
#
_entry.id   AF-A0A0C3NXT1-F1
#
_cell.length_a   1.000
_cell.length_b   1.000
_cell.length_c   1.000
_cell.angle_alpha   90.00
_cell.angle_beta   90.00
_cell.angle_gamma   90.00
#
_symmetry.space_group_name_H-M   'P 1'
#
loop_
_entity.id
_entity.type
_entity.pdbx_description
1 polymer ?
#
loop_
_entity_poly.entity_id
_entity_poly.type
_entity_poly.pdbx_seq_one_letter_code
_entity_poly.pdbx_strand_id
1 'polypeptide(L)'
;MAAIEHYWAVIGGPHSSARVYGSDDCPLIPCGRATSPLPVAIQCKSENEARRVAGTLQGIVNSLPHGADHTQILAAFDIPSVRTLLEDEAGFYAIVIGSPPGIHRTAESAKRAEGSFKYPIRRHTPSFWLALAFVIVKGVPQHMPPLEIVVEVPESPIDTLGKRLRDSLHISPQTPQTASAFTSRASSSATSTSSTRLETATSDAEPSPIIYSHVRNLCGIISSHYYPTSMTPVRTLARPLGTLTSRYLASHGYGAEDVNLIIEVYRNAHTSEQFITLLAKRGMAVHEAKFLQDLIDLRNRHDI
;
A
#
# COMPACT_ATOMS: atom_id res chain seq x y z
N MET A 1 25.17 26.09 1.40
CA MET A 1 23.76 25.77 1.71
C MET A 1 23.72 25.34 3.15
N ALA A 2 22.97 26.02 4.01
CA ALA A 2 22.80 25.58 5.40
C ALA A 2 22.15 24.19 5.38
N ALA A 3 22.69 23.25 6.16
CA ALA A 3 22.06 21.94 6.33
C ALA A 3 20.65 22.18 6.89
N ILE A 4 19.63 21.59 6.27
CA ILE A 4 18.27 21.67 6.78
C ILE A 4 18.25 20.90 8.10
N GLU A 5 18.28 21.63 9.20
CA GLU A 5 18.21 21.08 10.53
C GLU A 5 16.81 20.50 10.75
N HIS A 6 16.75 19.21 11.06
CA HIS A 6 15.52 18.51 11.37
C HIS A 6 15.66 17.76 12.68
N TYR A 7 14.53 17.41 13.26
CA TYR A 7 14.47 16.74 14.55
C TYR A 7 13.67 15.44 14.41
N TRP A 8 13.97 14.46 15.25
CA TRP A 8 13.26 13.19 15.28
C TRP A 8 12.44 13.08 16.56
N ALA A 9 11.14 12.85 16.42
CA ALA A 9 10.30 12.37 17.51
C ALA A 9 10.26 10.84 17.45
N VAL A 10 10.73 10.16 18.50
CA VAL A 10 10.66 8.70 18.60
C VAL A 10 9.66 8.33 19.68
N ILE A 11 8.66 7.54 19.30
CA ILE A 11 7.55 7.13 20.17
C ILE A 11 7.60 5.62 20.46
N GLY A 12 7.16 5.21 21.65
CA GLY A 12 7.04 3.79 22.02
C GLY A 12 8.38 3.06 22.25
N GLY A 13 9.41 3.79 22.68
CA GLY A 13 10.71 3.22 23.05
C GLY A 13 10.68 2.45 24.39
N PRO A 14 11.74 1.68 24.69
CA PRO A 14 11.83 0.82 25.90
C PRO A 14 11.88 1.60 27.23
N HIS A 15 12.20 2.89 27.17
CA HIS A 15 12.02 3.80 28.28
C HIS A 15 10.71 4.51 27.97
N SER A 16 9.70 4.40 28.82
CA SER A 16 8.30 4.84 28.61
C SER A 16 8.09 6.35 28.37
N SER A 17 9.12 7.08 27.94
CA SER A 17 9.12 8.45 27.49
C SER A 17 9.47 8.54 26.01
N ALA A 18 8.67 9.29 25.24
CA ALA A 18 9.08 9.71 23.92
C ALA A 18 10.27 10.66 24.04
N ARG A 19 11.14 10.59 23.05
CA ARG A 19 12.37 11.37 23.02
C ARG A 19 12.46 12.14 21.72
N VAL A 20 13.01 13.35 21.84
CA VAL A 20 13.36 14.21 20.72
C VAL A 20 14.86 14.10 20.52
N TYR A 21 15.27 13.90 19.27
CA TYR A 21 16.67 13.80 18.87
C TYR A 21 16.97 14.82 17.78
N GLY A 22 18.23 15.29 17.72
CA GLY A 22 18.71 16.07 16.59
C GLY A 22 18.84 15.22 15.32
N SER A 23 19.07 15.88 14.18
CA SER A 23 19.18 15.28 12.84
C SER A 23 19.99 13.99 12.80
N ASP A 24 21.16 14.01 13.43
CA ASP A 24 22.17 12.95 13.32
C ASP A 24 22.16 11.98 14.50
N ASP A 25 21.27 12.21 15.47
CA ASP A 25 21.22 11.48 16.73
C ASP A 25 20.00 10.54 16.82
N CYS A 26 19.33 10.25 15.70
CA CYS A 26 18.21 9.31 15.72
C CYS A 26 18.71 7.94 16.18
N PRO A 27 18.11 7.33 17.23
CA PRO A 27 18.54 6.05 17.72
C PRO A 27 18.35 4.95 16.67
N LEU A 28 19.16 3.89 16.78
CA LEU A 28 18.96 2.68 16.01
C LEU A 28 17.62 2.04 16.40
N ILE A 29 16.71 1.89 15.44
CA ILE A 29 15.43 1.23 15.63
C ILE A 29 15.40 -0.06 14.81
N PRO A 30 15.16 -1.23 15.43
CA PRO A 30 15.00 -2.49 14.70
C PRO A 30 13.87 -2.42 13.66
N CYS A 31 14.19 -2.70 12.40
CA CYS A 31 13.24 -2.72 11.30
C CYS A 31 12.95 -4.14 10.82
N GLY A 32 11.82 -4.33 10.11
CA GLY A 32 11.40 -5.62 9.58
C GLY A 32 9.96 -5.99 9.92
N ARG A 33 9.43 -7.03 9.27
CA ARG A 33 8.03 -7.46 9.46
C ARG A 33 7.78 -8.19 10.79
N ALA A 34 8.82 -8.80 11.35
CA ALA A 34 8.73 -9.53 12.62
C ALA A 34 9.00 -8.64 13.84
N THR A 35 9.35 -7.36 13.65
CA THR A 35 9.59 -6.43 14.76
C THR A 35 8.29 -5.79 15.23
N SER A 36 8.26 -5.40 16.50
CA SER A 36 7.14 -4.67 17.08
C SER A 36 6.78 -3.43 16.25
N PRO A 37 5.49 -3.06 16.12
CA PRO A 37 5.07 -1.82 15.47
C PRO A 37 5.77 -0.58 16.02
N LEU A 38 6.07 -0.57 17.32
CA LEU A 38 6.82 0.47 18.03
C LEU A 38 8.22 -0.04 18.44
N PRO A 39 9.24 0.83 18.53
CA PRO A 39 9.16 2.29 18.34
C PRO A 39 9.10 2.75 16.89
N VAL A 40 8.67 3.99 16.67
CA VAL A 40 8.61 4.66 15.35
C VAL A 40 9.28 6.02 15.43
N ALA A 41 10.16 6.33 14.46
CA ALA A 41 10.74 7.67 14.30
C ALA A 41 9.90 8.54 13.36
N ILE A 42 9.74 9.82 13.68
CA ILE A 42 8.97 10.78 12.91
C ILE A 42 9.81 12.04 12.72
N GLN A 43 10.12 12.36 11.47
CA GLN A 43 10.90 13.54 11.11
C GLN A 43 10.05 14.82 11.25
N CYS A 44 10.59 15.80 11.94
CA CYS A 44 9.94 17.07 12.25
C CYS A 44 10.78 18.24 11.77
N LYS A 45 10.13 19.34 11.38
CA LYS A 45 10.79 20.56 10.86
C LYS A 45 11.44 21.40 11.96
N SER A 46 11.08 21.18 13.22
CA SER A 46 11.63 21.89 14.37
C SER A 46 11.56 21.03 15.63
N GLU A 47 12.34 21.41 16.63
CA GLU A 47 12.31 20.75 17.94
C GLU A 47 10.93 20.88 18.62
N ASN A 48 10.28 22.04 18.51
CA ASN A 48 8.94 22.27 19.06
C ASN A 48 7.89 21.36 18.41
N GLU A 49 7.97 21.18 17.10
CA GLU A 49 7.13 20.21 16.40
C GLU A 49 7.42 18.78 16.90
N ALA A 50 8.70 18.40 17.02
CA ALA A 50 9.07 17.08 17.52
C ALA A 50 8.55 16.83 18.95
N ARG A 51 8.64 17.82 19.84
CA ARG A 51 8.06 17.74 21.20
C ARG A 51 6.55 17.59 21.17
N ARG A 52 5.85 18.33 20.29
CA ARG A 52 4.38 18.22 20.13
C ARG A 52 3.98 16.82 19.65
N VAL A 53 4.69 16.30 18.64
CA VAL A 53 4.45 14.95 18.09
C VAL A 53 4.70 13.89 19.15
N ALA A 54 5.86 13.95 19.81
CA ALA A 54 6.25 13.06 20.90
C ALA A 54 5.22 13.06 22.04
N GLY A 55 4.83 14.24 22.54
CA GLY A 55 3.88 14.37 23.64
C GLY A 55 2.49 13.83 23.30
N THR A 56 1.99 14.14 22.10
CA THR A 56 0.65 13.70 21.64
C THR A 56 0.61 12.18 21.49
N LEU A 57 1.54 11.61 20.73
CA LEU A 57 1.50 10.19 20.40
C LEU A 57 1.94 9.32 21.59
N GLN A 58 2.93 9.74 22.38
CA GLN A 58 3.35 8.96 23.55
C GLN A 58 2.28 8.93 24.63
N GLY A 59 1.50 10.00 24.80
CA GLY A 59 0.34 9.99 25.71
C GLY A 59 -0.63 8.87 25.38
N ILE A 60 -0.92 8.69 24.09
CA ILE A 60 -1.78 7.60 23.59
C ILE A 60 -1.08 6.25 23.78
N VAL A 61 0.19 6.12 23.40
CA VAL A 61 0.95 4.85 23.57
C VAL A 61 1.00 4.42 25.03
N ASN A 62 1.15 5.34 25.97
CA ASN A 62 1.18 5.05 27.41
C ASN A 62 -0.18 4.56 27.94
N SER A 63 -1.27 4.84 27.24
CA SER A 63 -2.61 4.37 27.59
C SER A 63 -2.94 2.98 27.01
N LEU A 64 -2.10 2.47 26.10
CA LEU A 64 -2.32 1.18 25.46
C LEU A 64 -1.96 0.01 26.40
N PRO A 65 -2.61 -1.15 26.24
CA PRO A 65 -2.19 -2.39 26.89
C PRO A 65 -0.74 -2.76 26.56
N HIS A 66 -0.06 -3.44 27.49
CA HIS A 66 1.27 -3.96 27.24
C HIS A 66 1.23 -4.98 26.11
N GLY A 67 2.09 -4.79 25.10
CA GLY A 67 2.12 -5.66 23.92
C GLY A 67 0.97 -5.44 22.94
N ALA A 68 0.36 -4.24 22.94
CA ALA A 68 -0.68 -3.89 22.00
C ALA A 68 -0.28 -4.20 20.55
N ASP A 69 -1.18 -4.87 19.82
CA ASP A 69 -0.95 -5.20 18.43
C ASP A 69 -1.17 -3.99 17.51
N HIS A 70 -0.86 -4.17 16.23
CA HIS A 70 -1.02 -3.12 15.23
C HIS A 70 -2.47 -2.62 15.12
N THR A 71 -3.48 -3.49 15.28
CA THR A 71 -4.89 -3.11 15.19
C THR A 71 -5.29 -2.21 16.36
N GLN A 72 -4.86 -2.54 17.57
CA GLN A 72 -5.11 -1.74 18.77
C GLN A 72 -4.40 -0.38 18.70
N ILE A 73 -3.15 -0.35 18.21
CA ILE A 73 -2.40 0.90 18.03
C ILE A 73 -3.09 1.80 17.00
N LEU A 74 -3.48 1.24 15.85
CA LEU A 74 -4.20 1.99 14.81
C LEU A 74 -5.52 2.56 15.35
N ALA A 75 -6.33 1.75 16.04
CA ALA A 75 -7.59 2.20 16.61
C ALA A 75 -7.40 3.36 17.61
N ALA A 76 -6.35 3.32 18.42
CA ALA A 76 -6.06 4.38 19.37
C ALA A 76 -5.52 5.66 18.71
N PHE A 77 -4.79 5.54 17.61
CA PHE A 77 -4.31 6.69 16.84
C PHE A 77 -5.34 7.24 15.85
N ASP A 78 -6.46 6.55 15.63
CA ASP A 78 -7.51 6.98 14.71
C ASP A 78 -8.41 8.06 15.34
N ILE A 79 -7.81 9.20 15.70
CA ILE A 79 -8.47 10.36 16.27
C ILE A 79 -8.08 11.63 15.51
N PRO A 80 -8.96 12.65 15.44
CA PRO A 80 -8.71 13.86 14.65
C PRO A 80 -7.38 14.55 14.98
N SER A 81 -7.03 14.65 16.26
CA SER A 81 -5.80 15.29 16.72
C SER A 81 -4.51 14.61 16.23
N VAL A 82 -4.55 13.30 15.96
CA VAL A 82 -3.43 12.56 15.37
C VAL A 82 -3.46 12.69 13.85
N ARG A 83 -4.64 12.59 13.23
CA ARG A 83 -4.78 12.70 11.77
C ARG A 83 -4.26 14.02 11.22
N THR A 84 -4.48 15.12 11.95
CA THR A 84 -4.02 16.48 11.58
C THR A 84 -2.77 16.93 12.35
N LEU A 85 -2.04 16.01 12.99
CA LEU A 85 -0.92 16.37 13.87
C LEU A 85 0.24 17.03 13.12
N LEU A 86 0.46 16.58 11.89
CA LEU A 86 1.45 17.10 10.97
C LEU A 86 0.83 17.30 9.60
N GLU A 87 1.09 18.46 9.02
CA GLU A 87 0.74 18.80 7.65
C GLU A 87 2.02 19.08 6.86
N ASP A 88 2.04 18.63 5.61
CA ASP A 88 3.11 18.89 4.66
C ASP A 88 2.54 18.84 3.25
N GLU A 89 2.71 19.92 2.49
CA GLU A 89 2.25 19.99 1.09
C GLU A 89 2.95 18.95 0.21
N ALA A 90 4.21 18.63 0.53
CA ALA A 90 4.99 17.61 -0.17
C ALA A 90 4.58 16.17 0.23
N GLY A 91 3.70 16.02 1.22
CA GLY A 91 3.35 14.73 1.81
C GLY A 91 4.46 14.14 2.67
N PHE A 92 4.41 12.83 2.85
CA PHE A 92 5.26 12.07 3.76
C PHE A 92 5.80 10.79 3.10
N TYR A 93 7.00 10.39 3.49
CA TYR A 93 7.65 9.16 3.04
C TYR A 93 7.71 8.18 4.22
N ALA A 94 6.85 7.17 4.19
CA ALA A 94 6.85 6.10 5.17
C ALA A 94 7.88 5.02 4.79
N ILE A 95 8.84 4.75 5.68
CA ILE A 95 9.93 3.79 5.51
C ILE A 95 9.79 2.69 6.56
N VAL A 96 9.50 1.47 6.14
CA VAL A 96 9.35 0.31 7.03
C VAL A 96 10.67 -0.44 7.18
N ILE A 97 11.44 -0.55 6.10
CA ILE A 97 12.79 -1.14 6.08
C ILE A 97 13.76 -0.05 5.67
N GLY A 98 14.51 0.46 6.64
CA GLY A 98 15.49 1.53 6.49
C GLY A 98 16.17 1.84 7.82
N SER A 99 17.04 2.85 7.83
CA SER A 99 17.77 3.33 9.01
C SER A 99 17.78 4.87 9.07
N PRO A 100 16.97 5.51 9.93
CA PRO A 100 15.95 4.89 10.78
C PRO A 100 14.70 4.49 9.96
N PRO A 101 13.97 3.43 10.33
CA PRO A 101 12.60 3.23 9.88
C PRO A 101 11.68 4.29 10.52
N GLY A 102 10.65 4.72 9.80
CA GLY A 102 9.75 5.76 10.29
C GLY A 102 9.11 6.59 9.20
N ILE A 103 8.75 7.81 9.56
CA ILE A 103 8.11 8.79 8.67
C ILE A 103 9.10 9.91 8.41
N HIS A 104 9.42 10.13 7.14
CA HIS A 104 10.32 11.17 6.66
C HIS A 104 9.49 12.25 5.94
N ARG A 105 9.89 13.51 6.07
CA ARG A 105 9.25 14.65 5.39
C ARG A 105 9.92 15.01 4.07
N THR A 106 11.17 14.61 3.85
CA THR A 106 11.89 14.91 2.60
C THR A 106 12.32 13.65 1.86
N ALA A 107 12.33 13.74 0.53
CA ALA A 107 12.77 12.66 -0.35
C ALA A 107 14.23 12.27 -0.09
N GLU A 108 15.08 13.25 0.23
CA GLU A 108 16.51 13.04 0.52
C GLU A 108 16.68 12.27 1.82
N SER A 109 15.91 12.61 2.85
CA SER A 109 15.93 11.89 4.13
C SER A 109 15.47 10.44 3.96
N ALA A 110 14.38 10.24 3.22
CA ALA A 110 13.88 8.91 2.88
C ALA A 110 14.93 8.09 2.12
N LYS A 111 15.54 8.68 1.08
CA LYS A 111 16.57 8.02 0.27
C LYS A 111 17.82 7.68 1.08
N ARG A 112 18.22 8.53 2.03
CA ARG A 112 19.32 8.21 2.96
C ARG A 112 18.96 7.03 3.86
N ALA A 113 17.73 6.99 4.37
CA ALA A 113 17.27 5.91 5.23
C ALA A 113 17.14 4.56 4.51
N GLU A 114 16.80 4.57 3.22
CA GLU A 114 16.82 3.36 2.38
C GLU A 114 18.24 2.75 2.25
N GLY A 115 19.29 3.57 2.35
CA GLY A 115 20.69 3.15 2.41
C GLY A 115 21.05 2.10 1.34
N SER A 116 21.62 0.99 1.79
CA SER A 116 22.01 -0.17 0.95
C SER A 116 21.02 -1.35 1.06
N PHE A 117 19.83 -1.13 1.63
CA PHE A 117 18.85 -2.21 1.77
C PHE A 117 18.40 -2.71 0.40
N LYS A 118 18.53 -4.03 0.15
CA LYS A 118 18.22 -4.65 -1.15
C LYS A 118 16.75 -4.58 -1.53
N TYR A 119 15.86 -4.52 -0.54
CA TYR A 119 14.41 -4.53 -0.71
C TYR A 119 13.75 -3.57 0.29
N PRO A 120 13.87 -2.24 0.10
CA PRO A 120 13.23 -1.28 0.99
C PRO A 120 11.70 -1.38 0.83
N ILE A 121 10.99 -1.43 1.96
CA ILE A 121 9.54 -1.28 1.98
C ILE A 121 9.26 0.18 2.32
N ARG A 122 8.72 0.91 1.34
CA ARG A 122 8.43 2.33 1.46
C ARG A 122 7.13 2.72 0.75
N ARG A 123 6.57 3.86 1.14
CA ARG A 123 5.42 4.47 0.48
C ARG A 123 5.44 5.98 0.66
N HIS A 124 5.20 6.72 -0.42
CA HIS A 124 4.85 8.14 -0.33
C HIS A 124 3.33 8.28 -0.12
N THR A 125 2.93 9.17 0.79
CA THR A 125 1.53 9.37 1.16
C THR A 125 1.23 10.86 1.33
N PRO A 126 0.03 11.31 0.95
CA PRO A 126 -0.34 12.73 1.05
C PRO A 126 -0.62 13.19 2.48
N SER A 127 -0.88 12.28 3.43
CA SER A 127 -1.22 12.63 4.81
C SER A 127 -0.35 11.90 5.82
N PHE A 128 -0.16 12.53 6.97
CA PHE A 128 0.59 11.96 8.09
C PHE A 128 -0.08 10.68 8.61
N TRP A 129 -1.41 10.65 8.71
CA TRP A 129 -2.16 9.48 9.14
C TRP A 129 -1.86 8.25 8.29
N LEU A 130 -1.87 8.38 6.96
CA LEU A 130 -1.60 7.27 6.06
C LEU A 130 -0.15 6.78 6.17
N ALA A 131 0.81 7.70 6.34
CA ALA A 131 2.20 7.33 6.59
C ALA A 131 2.33 6.55 7.89
N LEU A 132 1.73 7.04 8.97
CA LEU A 132 1.77 6.43 10.30
C LEU A 132 1.14 5.04 10.27
N ALA A 133 -0.03 4.91 9.66
CA ALA A 133 -0.69 3.63 9.51
C ALA A 133 0.17 2.63 8.74
N PHE A 134 0.78 3.05 7.62
CA PHE A 134 1.65 2.21 6.81
C PHE A 134 2.87 1.70 7.59
N VAL A 135 3.50 2.55 8.41
CA VAL A 135 4.64 2.14 9.26
C VAL A 135 4.19 1.15 10.34
N ILE A 136 3.06 1.40 11.01
CA ILE A 136 2.54 0.53 12.08
C ILE A 136 2.22 -0.87 11.56
N VAL A 137 1.62 -0.97 10.38
CA VAL A 137 1.30 -2.27 9.75
C VAL A 137 2.46 -2.90 9.00
N LYS A 138 3.67 -2.33 9.14
CA LYS A 138 4.89 -2.79 8.46
C LYS A 138 4.72 -2.93 6.94
N GLY A 139 3.94 -2.03 6.34
CA GLY A 139 3.70 -1.96 4.91
C GLY A 139 2.87 -3.11 4.34
N VAL A 140 2.14 -3.85 5.18
CA VAL A 140 1.20 -4.92 4.76
C VAL A 140 -0.12 -4.28 4.30
N PRO A 141 -0.44 -4.29 2.99
CA PRO A 141 -1.59 -3.55 2.47
C PRO A 141 -2.94 -4.04 3.01
N GLN A 142 -3.07 -5.32 3.34
CA GLN A 142 -4.29 -5.93 3.86
C GLN A 142 -4.68 -5.40 5.25
N HIS A 143 -3.71 -4.84 5.98
CA HIS A 143 -3.93 -4.32 7.34
C HIS A 143 -4.07 -2.79 7.36
N MET A 144 -3.92 -2.12 6.20
CA MET A 144 -4.14 -0.67 6.12
C MET A 144 -5.60 -0.33 6.42
N PRO A 145 -5.86 0.77 7.16
CA PRO A 145 -7.21 1.30 7.29
C PRO A 145 -7.80 1.57 5.90
N PRO A 146 -9.13 1.39 5.71
CA PRO A 146 -9.79 1.76 4.47
C PRO A 146 -9.52 3.24 4.18
N LEU A 147 -9.12 3.54 2.94
CA LEU A 147 -8.99 4.92 2.50
C LEU A 147 -10.39 5.50 2.50
N GLU A 148 -10.68 6.38 3.45
CA GLU A 148 -11.83 7.28 3.36
C GLU A 148 -11.57 8.16 2.14
N ILE A 149 -12.11 7.74 0.98
CA ILE A 149 -12.24 8.62 -0.17
C ILE A 149 -13.18 9.71 0.31
N VAL A 150 -12.61 10.86 0.66
CA VAL A 150 -13.38 12.10 0.73
C VAL A 150 -13.86 12.33 -0.69
N VAL A 151 -15.02 11.75 -1.02
CA VAL A 151 -15.81 12.22 -2.14
C VAL A 151 -16.11 13.66 -1.75
N GLU A 152 -15.41 14.60 -2.38
CA GLU A 152 -15.88 15.98 -2.43
C GLU A 152 -17.32 15.88 -2.89
N VAL A 153 -18.25 16.07 -1.96
CA VAL A 153 -19.66 16.21 -2.29
C VAL A 153 -19.70 17.52 -3.07
N PRO A 154 -19.96 17.50 -4.40
CA PRO A 154 -20.19 18.74 -5.10
C PRO A 154 -21.39 19.41 -4.42
N GLU A 155 -21.27 20.71 -4.18
CA GLU A 155 -22.27 21.53 -3.52
C GLU A 155 -23.71 21.15 -3.96
N SER A 156 -24.55 20.90 -2.96
CA SER A 156 -25.99 20.59 -2.97
C SER A 156 -26.71 20.35 -4.32
N PRO A 157 -27.37 19.19 -4.53
CA PRO A 157 -28.16 18.88 -5.74
C PRO A 157 -29.57 19.50 -5.76
N ILE A 158 -29.80 20.66 -5.13
CA ILE A 158 -31.14 21.26 -5.04
C ILE A 158 -31.41 22.28 -6.16
N ASP A 159 -30.40 22.87 -6.78
CA ASP A 159 -30.60 23.90 -7.83
C ASP A 159 -30.68 23.36 -9.26
N THR A 160 -30.18 22.15 -9.51
CA THR A 160 -30.19 21.55 -10.86
C THR A 160 -31.53 20.91 -11.24
N LEU A 161 -32.32 20.44 -10.26
CA LEU A 161 -33.66 19.89 -10.52
C LEU A 161 -34.68 21.01 -10.81
N GLY A 162 -34.57 22.15 -10.13
CA GLY A 162 -35.44 23.33 -10.34
C GLY A 162 -35.23 24.00 -11.71
N LYS A 163 -34.03 23.89 -12.30
CA LYS A 163 -33.75 24.39 -13.65
C LYS A 163 -34.34 23.48 -14.73
N ARG A 164 -34.19 22.15 -14.59
CA ARG A 164 -34.71 21.15 -15.55
C ARG A 164 -36.24 21.11 -15.65
N LEU A 165 -36.96 21.41 -14.57
CA LEU A 165 -38.42 21.48 -14.57
C LEU A 165 -38.98 22.74 -15.25
N ARG A 166 -38.25 23.86 -15.19
CA ARG A 166 -38.66 25.11 -15.89
C ARG A 166 -38.47 25.02 -17.39
N ASP A 167 -37.43 24.34 -17.85
CA ASP A 167 -37.15 24.17 -19.28
C ASP A 167 -38.11 23.17 -19.97
N SER A 168 -38.85 22.35 -19.21
CA SER A 168 -39.78 21.33 -19.76
C SER A 168 -41.22 21.84 -19.99
N LEU A 169 -41.55 23.09 -19.66
CA LEU A 169 -42.91 23.64 -19.79
C LEU A 169 -42.96 24.96 -20.59
N HIS A 170 -42.29 24.99 -21.74
CA HIS A 170 -42.62 25.96 -22.79
C HIS A 170 -43.24 25.26 -24.01
N ILE A 171 -44.58 25.37 -24.06
CA ILE A 171 -45.42 25.04 -25.20
C ILE A 171 -45.51 26.28 -26.10
N SER A 172 -45.08 26.15 -27.35
CA SER A 172 -45.64 26.74 -28.60
C SER A 172 -44.53 27.10 -29.60
N PRO A 173 -44.86 27.32 -30.88
CA PRO A 173 -45.56 26.45 -31.83
C PRO A 173 -44.67 26.19 -33.08
N GLN A 174 -45.17 25.38 -34.01
CA GLN A 174 -44.45 24.80 -35.15
C GLN A 174 -44.06 25.79 -36.27
N THR A 175 -42.87 25.52 -36.88
CA THR A 175 -42.48 25.56 -38.33
C THR A 175 -42.58 26.87 -39.16
N PRO A 176 -41.93 26.99 -40.36
CA PRO A 176 -41.14 26.01 -41.12
C PRO A 176 -39.77 26.49 -41.70
N GLN A 177 -38.92 25.49 -41.99
CA GLN A 177 -37.99 25.29 -43.13
C GLN A 177 -37.18 26.47 -43.72
N THR A 178 -35.88 26.24 -43.95
CA THR A 178 -35.27 26.20 -45.31
C THR A 178 -33.89 25.53 -45.24
N ALA A 179 -33.62 24.65 -46.19
CA ALA A 179 -32.40 23.87 -46.35
C ALA A 179 -31.26 24.64 -47.02
N SER A 180 -29.99 24.29 -46.75
CA SER A 180 -29.05 23.93 -47.82
C SER A 180 -27.78 23.30 -47.26
N ALA A 181 -27.24 22.37 -48.03
CA ALA A 181 -26.08 21.53 -47.77
C ALA A 181 -24.77 22.19 -48.18
N PHE A 182 -23.64 21.64 -47.67
CA PHE A 182 -22.49 21.10 -48.43
C PHE A 182 -21.11 21.29 -47.75
N THR A 183 -20.47 20.13 -47.53
CA THR A 183 -19.04 19.79 -47.71
C THR A 183 -17.89 20.61 -47.10
N SER A 184 -17.19 19.94 -46.17
CA SER A 184 -15.75 19.62 -46.12
C SER A 184 -14.67 20.64 -46.53
N ARG A 185 -13.63 20.68 -45.66
CA ARG A 185 -12.19 20.38 -45.93
C ARG A 185 -11.19 21.51 -45.57
N ALA A 186 -10.45 21.24 -44.49
CA ALA A 186 -9.00 21.36 -44.27
C ALA A 186 -8.19 22.68 -44.46
N SER A 187 -7.46 22.99 -43.38
CA SER A 187 -6.03 23.41 -43.29
C SER A 187 -5.63 24.90 -43.24
N SER A 188 -4.99 25.25 -42.10
CA SER A 188 -3.90 26.22 -41.84
C SER A 188 -4.14 27.70 -42.21
N SER A 189 -3.76 28.72 -41.42
CA SER A 189 -2.55 28.92 -40.62
C SER A 189 -2.74 29.94 -39.48
N ALA A 190 -1.72 29.97 -38.60
CA ALA A 190 -1.52 30.75 -37.39
C ALA A 190 -1.90 32.25 -37.39
N THR A 191 -2.34 32.74 -36.22
CA THR A 191 -1.78 33.97 -35.62
C THR A 191 -2.03 34.02 -34.11
N SER A 192 -1.01 34.44 -33.38
CA SER A 192 -0.91 34.58 -31.93
C SER A 192 -1.96 35.54 -31.33
N THR A 193 -2.56 35.16 -30.21
CA THR A 193 -3.10 36.11 -29.23
C THR A 193 -2.99 35.52 -27.83
N SER A 194 -2.28 36.24 -26.98
CA SER A 194 -2.03 35.94 -25.58
C SER A 194 -3.34 35.88 -24.80
N SER A 195 -3.57 34.78 -24.10
CA SER A 195 -4.55 34.71 -23.01
C SER A 195 -3.99 33.78 -21.95
N THR A 196 -3.59 34.40 -20.85
CA THR A 196 -3.32 33.78 -19.55
C THR A 196 -4.48 32.90 -19.15
N ARG A 197 -4.34 31.60 -19.37
CA ARG A 197 -5.25 30.56 -18.90
C ARG A 197 -4.51 29.82 -17.80
N LEU A 198 -5.08 29.81 -16.60
CA LEU A 198 -4.64 28.95 -15.51
C LEU A 198 -4.54 27.52 -16.05
N GLU A 199 -3.33 26.99 -16.11
CA GLU A 199 -3.10 25.57 -16.32
C GLU A 199 -3.51 24.86 -15.05
N THR A 200 -4.73 24.34 -15.05
CA THR A 200 -5.10 23.23 -14.19
C THR A 200 -4.16 22.09 -14.56
N ALA A 201 -3.16 21.83 -13.73
CA ALA A 201 -2.28 20.68 -13.86
C ALA A 201 -3.12 19.41 -13.72
N THR A 202 -3.67 18.92 -14.83
CA THR A 202 -4.04 17.53 -14.97
C THR A 202 -2.75 16.74 -14.83
N SER A 203 -2.49 16.26 -13.61
CA SER A 203 -1.56 15.19 -13.34
C SER A 203 -1.87 14.06 -14.33
N ASP A 204 -1.02 13.91 -15.35
CA ASP A 204 -0.99 12.70 -16.18
C ASP A 204 -0.79 11.53 -15.20
N ALA A 205 -1.89 10.83 -14.91
CA ALA A 205 -1.88 9.68 -14.04
C ALA A 205 -1.17 8.55 -14.80
N GLU A 206 0.15 8.46 -14.60
CA GLU A 206 0.95 7.33 -15.07
C GLU A 206 0.19 6.03 -14.78
N PRO A 207 -0.05 5.19 -15.80
CA PRO A 207 -0.86 3.99 -15.65
C PRO A 207 -0.22 3.08 -14.60
N SER A 208 -1.06 2.46 -13.77
CA SER A 208 -0.58 1.49 -12.79
C SER A 208 0.25 0.41 -13.49
N PRO A 209 1.46 0.10 -12.98
CA PRO A 209 2.37 -0.82 -13.65
C PRO A 209 1.76 -2.22 -13.72
N ILE A 210 1.90 -2.86 -14.88
CA ILE A 210 1.40 -4.23 -15.12
C ILE A 210 2.18 -5.20 -14.24
N ILE A 211 1.46 -6.01 -13.45
CA ILE A 211 2.03 -7.08 -12.64
C ILE A 211 2.09 -8.35 -13.49
N TYR A 212 3.29 -8.89 -13.70
CA TYR A 212 3.49 -10.11 -14.49
C TYR A 212 3.45 -11.37 -13.63
N SER A 213 3.94 -11.30 -12.39
CA SER A 213 3.89 -12.41 -11.44
C SER A 213 3.97 -11.89 -10.01
N HIS A 214 3.44 -12.68 -9.07
CA HIS A 214 3.68 -12.47 -7.65
C HIS A 214 4.84 -13.35 -7.19
N VAL A 215 5.45 -12.99 -6.06
CA VAL A 215 6.30 -13.87 -5.26
C VAL A 215 5.52 -14.18 -4.00
N ARG A 216 5.29 -15.46 -3.74
CA ARG A 216 4.50 -15.97 -2.62
C ARG A 216 5.32 -16.92 -1.76
N ASN A 217 5.05 -16.87 -0.47
CA ASN A 217 5.35 -17.95 0.45
C ASN A 217 4.04 -18.57 0.95
N LEU A 218 4.13 -19.53 1.88
CA LEU A 218 2.92 -20.12 2.47
C LEU A 218 2.00 -19.11 3.15
N CYS A 219 2.51 -17.97 3.63
CA CYS A 219 1.73 -16.92 4.28
C CYS A 219 1.07 -15.92 3.30
N GLY A 220 1.31 -16.04 1.99
CA GLY A 220 0.71 -15.15 0.98
C GLY A 220 1.73 -14.44 0.10
N ILE A 221 1.33 -13.29 -0.46
CA ILE A 221 2.16 -12.50 -1.40
C ILE A 221 3.18 -11.67 -0.62
N ILE A 222 4.46 -11.86 -0.92
CA ILE A 222 5.56 -11.12 -0.31
C ILE A 222 6.11 -10.01 -1.22
N SER A 223 5.99 -10.17 -2.54
CA SER A 223 6.42 -9.19 -3.55
C SER A 223 5.69 -9.39 -4.89
N SER A 224 5.86 -8.47 -5.82
CA SER A 224 5.36 -8.53 -7.20
C SER A 224 6.47 -8.19 -8.18
N HIS A 225 6.52 -8.90 -9.31
CA HIS A 225 7.41 -8.58 -10.43
C HIS A 225 6.65 -7.82 -11.53
N TYR A 226 7.24 -6.72 -11.97
CA TYR A 226 6.72 -5.85 -13.03
C TYR A 226 7.38 -6.12 -14.39
N TYR A 227 8.09 -7.25 -14.50
CA TYR A 227 8.68 -7.75 -15.72
C TYR A 227 8.45 -9.26 -15.84
N PRO A 228 8.38 -9.82 -17.05
CA PRO A 228 8.26 -11.25 -17.26
C PRO A 228 9.38 -12.01 -16.54
N THR A 229 9.00 -12.96 -15.68
CA THR A 229 9.95 -13.80 -14.93
C THR A 229 9.63 -15.27 -15.19
N SER A 230 10.66 -16.08 -15.49
CA SER A 230 10.47 -17.50 -15.75
C SER A 230 10.26 -18.27 -14.45
N MET A 231 9.10 -18.93 -14.34
CA MET A 231 8.77 -19.83 -13.22
C MET A 231 9.06 -21.31 -13.54
N THR A 232 9.86 -21.56 -14.58
CA THR A 232 10.24 -22.91 -15.01
C THR A 232 10.98 -23.72 -13.93
N PRO A 233 11.89 -23.12 -13.12
CA PRO A 233 12.56 -23.85 -12.03
C PRO A 233 11.56 -24.37 -10.99
N VAL A 234 10.64 -23.51 -10.54
CA VAL A 234 9.59 -23.85 -9.57
C VAL A 234 8.68 -24.95 -10.11
N ARG A 235 8.25 -24.82 -11.37
CA ARG A 235 7.43 -25.84 -12.03
C ARG A 235 8.14 -27.20 -12.13
N THR A 236 9.44 -27.19 -12.42
CA THR A 236 10.25 -28.42 -12.51
C THR A 236 10.39 -29.06 -11.13
N LEU A 237 10.65 -28.25 -10.11
CA LEU A 237 10.76 -28.69 -8.72
C LEU A 237 9.46 -29.32 -8.21
N ALA A 238 8.31 -28.71 -8.49
CA ALA A 238 6.99 -29.16 -8.06
C ALA A 238 6.46 -30.37 -8.85
N ARG A 239 7.17 -30.86 -9.87
CA ARG A 239 6.73 -31.99 -10.71
C ARG A 239 6.31 -33.24 -9.92
N PRO A 240 6.95 -33.63 -8.80
CA PRO A 240 6.52 -34.78 -7.99
C PRO A 240 5.09 -34.68 -7.43
N LEU A 241 4.50 -33.47 -7.36
CA LEU A 241 3.13 -33.23 -6.90
C LEU A 241 2.09 -33.33 -8.04
N GLY A 242 2.53 -33.51 -9.28
CA GLY A 242 1.66 -33.55 -10.46
C GLY A 242 1.70 -32.29 -11.33
N THR A 243 1.19 -32.42 -12.55
CA THR A 243 1.30 -31.36 -13.57
C THR A 243 0.41 -30.16 -13.25
N LEU A 244 -0.79 -30.38 -12.70
CA LEU A 244 -1.69 -29.29 -12.31
C LEU A 244 -1.13 -28.52 -11.11
N THR A 245 -0.72 -29.23 -10.06
CA THR A 245 -0.12 -28.63 -8.86
C THR A 245 1.14 -27.85 -9.17
N SER A 246 2.04 -28.40 -10.00
CA SER A 246 3.26 -27.67 -10.41
C SER A 246 2.98 -26.41 -11.21
N ARG A 247 1.95 -26.40 -12.06
CA ARG A 247 1.50 -25.19 -12.76
C ARG A 247 0.89 -24.18 -11.79
N TYR A 248 0.02 -24.62 -10.89
CA TYR A 248 -0.59 -23.77 -9.87
C TYR A 248 0.47 -23.04 -9.04
N LEU A 249 1.42 -23.80 -8.47
CA LEU A 249 2.47 -23.24 -7.62
C LEU A 249 3.36 -22.24 -8.37
N ALA A 250 3.72 -22.56 -9.62
CA ALA A 250 4.51 -21.67 -10.48
C ALA A 250 3.72 -20.41 -10.89
N SER A 251 2.46 -20.55 -11.30
CA SER A 251 1.61 -19.43 -11.74
C SER A 251 1.24 -18.48 -10.60
N HIS A 252 1.21 -18.97 -9.37
CA HIS A 252 0.93 -18.14 -8.21
C HIS A 252 2.19 -17.57 -7.55
N GLY A 253 3.39 -17.98 -7.97
CA GLY A 253 4.59 -17.32 -7.48
C GLY A 253 5.27 -17.99 -6.28
N TYR A 254 4.94 -19.23 -5.95
CA TYR A 254 5.55 -19.91 -4.80
C TYR A 254 7.07 -20.05 -4.98
N GLY A 255 7.82 -19.73 -3.93
CA GLY A 255 9.28 -19.88 -3.87
C GLY A 255 9.73 -21.34 -3.88
N ALA A 256 11.00 -21.59 -4.21
CA ALA A 256 11.56 -22.95 -4.25
C ALA A 256 11.58 -23.59 -2.85
N GLU A 257 11.85 -22.81 -1.82
CA GLU A 257 11.84 -23.20 -0.42
C GLU A 257 10.45 -23.66 0.03
N ASP A 258 9.41 -22.90 -0.31
CA ASP A 258 8.02 -23.25 0.01
C ASP A 258 7.56 -24.51 -0.75
N VAL A 259 7.93 -24.64 -2.03
CA VAL A 259 7.63 -25.84 -2.82
C VAL A 259 8.31 -27.08 -2.23
N ASN A 260 9.58 -26.98 -1.81
CA ASN A 260 10.26 -28.08 -1.14
C ASN A 260 9.55 -28.47 0.16
N LEU A 261 9.10 -27.48 0.95
CA LEU A 261 8.32 -27.76 2.16
C LEU A 261 7.00 -28.46 1.84
N ILE A 262 6.27 -28.02 0.81
CA ILE A 262 5.02 -28.68 0.39
C ILE A 262 5.29 -30.14 -0.01
N ILE A 263 6.37 -30.39 -0.77
CA ILE A 263 6.77 -31.75 -1.15
C ILE A 263 7.11 -32.60 0.08
N GLU A 264 7.85 -32.05 1.03
CA GLU A 264 8.20 -32.73 2.28
C GLU A 264 6.96 -33.08 3.10
N VAL A 265 6.07 -32.11 3.29
CA VAL A 265 4.81 -32.30 4.03
C VAL A 265 3.93 -33.33 3.34
N TYR A 266 3.83 -33.30 2.00
CA TYR A 266 3.08 -34.29 1.24
C TYR A 266 3.64 -35.71 1.41
N ARG A 267 4.97 -35.88 1.37
CA ARG A 267 5.62 -37.19 1.55
C ARG A 267 5.45 -37.76 2.96
N ASN A 268 5.37 -36.90 3.97
CA ASN A 268 5.31 -37.28 5.37
C ASN A 268 3.88 -37.37 5.92
N ALA A 269 2.89 -36.82 5.21
CA ALA A 269 1.50 -36.89 5.62
C ALA A 269 0.89 -38.27 5.27
N HIS A 270 0.25 -38.89 6.26
CA HIS A 270 -0.46 -40.17 6.08
C HIS A 270 -1.93 -39.98 5.70
N THR A 271 -2.47 -38.78 5.90
CA THR A 271 -3.85 -38.43 5.57
C THR A 271 -3.93 -37.03 4.95
N SER A 272 -4.97 -36.78 4.16
CA SER A 272 -5.26 -35.45 3.59
C SER A 272 -5.42 -34.39 4.68
N GLU A 273 -6.07 -34.72 5.80
CA GLU A 273 -6.23 -33.80 6.94
C GLU A 273 -4.90 -33.42 7.57
N GLN A 274 -3.96 -34.37 7.69
CA GLN A 274 -2.62 -34.10 8.21
C GLN A 274 -1.85 -33.17 7.27
N PHE A 275 -1.89 -33.41 5.96
CA PHE A 275 -1.29 -32.53 4.96
C PHE A 275 -1.82 -31.08 5.08
N ILE A 276 -3.15 -30.93 5.07
CA ILE A 276 -3.82 -29.63 5.19
C ILE A 276 -3.43 -28.91 6.50
N THR A 277 -3.47 -29.63 7.62
CA THR A 277 -3.18 -29.07 8.95
C THR A 277 -1.72 -28.62 9.05
N LEU A 278 -0.78 -29.41 8.51
CA LEU A 278 0.64 -29.07 8.53
C LEU A 278 0.95 -27.83 7.70
N LEU A 279 0.35 -27.69 6.50
CA LEU A 279 0.51 -26.48 5.69
C LEU A 279 -0.15 -25.26 6.35
N ALA A 280 -1.32 -25.44 6.97
CA ALA A 280 -2.01 -24.36 7.66
C ALA A 280 -1.22 -23.82 8.86
N LYS A 281 -0.58 -24.71 9.63
CA LYS A 281 0.34 -24.32 10.72
C LYS A 281 1.54 -23.51 10.23
N ARG A 282 1.89 -23.62 8.95
CA ARG A 282 2.98 -22.87 8.30
C ARG A 282 2.50 -21.59 7.60
N GLY A 283 1.22 -21.24 7.75
CA GLY A 283 0.65 -19.97 7.29
C GLY A 283 -0.27 -20.07 6.07
N MET A 284 -0.42 -21.25 5.45
CA MET A 284 -1.29 -21.42 4.29
C MET A 284 -2.77 -21.41 4.70
N ALA A 285 -3.63 -20.75 3.92
CA ALA A 285 -5.06 -20.79 4.16
C ALA A 285 -5.58 -22.24 4.04
N VAL A 286 -6.43 -22.68 4.97
CA VAL A 286 -6.96 -24.06 5.00
C VAL A 286 -7.66 -24.43 3.69
N HIS A 287 -8.41 -23.51 3.09
CA HIS A 287 -9.07 -23.74 1.80
C HIS A 287 -8.09 -23.86 0.63
N GLU A 288 -6.99 -23.12 0.65
CA GLU A 288 -5.94 -23.24 -0.37
C GLU A 288 -5.17 -24.56 -0.23
N ALA A 289 -4.88 -24.99 1.01
CA ALA A 289 -4.26 -26.29 1.26
C ALA A 289 -5.17 -27.47 0.84
N LYS A 290 -6.49 -27.36 1.08
CA LYS A 290 -7.49 -28.32 0.59
C LYS A 290 -7.49 -28.38 -0.94
N PHE A 291 -7.54 -27.23 -1.60
CA PHE A 291 -7.50 -27.16 -3.06
C PHE A 291 -6.22 -27.76 -3.64
N LEU A 292 -5.07 -27.51 -3.02
CA LEU A 292 -3.80 -28.14 -3.41
C LEU A 292 -3.85 -29.67 -3.29
N GLN A 293 -4.44 -30.20 -2.21
CA GLN A 293 -4.64 -31.65 -2.05
C GLN A 293 -5.51 -32.21 -3.18
N ASP A 294 -6.63 -31.54 -3.50
CA ASP A 294 -7.52 -31.98 -4.58
C ASP A 294 -6.79 -32.03 -5.94
N LEU A 295 -5.92 -31.04 -6.22
CA LEU A 295 -5.09 -31.03 -7.44
C LEU A 295 -4.10 -32.20 -7.49
N ILE A 296 -3.55 -32.58 -6.34
CA ILE A 296 -2.63 -33.72 -6.25
C ILE A 296 -3.39 -35.04 -6.43
N ASP A 297 -4.58 -35.18 -5.83
CA ASP A 297 -5.38 -36.39 -5.93
C ASP A 297 -5.94 -36.60 -7.34
N LEU A 298 -6.25 -35.52 -8.07
CA LEU A 298 -6.65 -35.59 -9.48
C LEU A 298 -5.57 -36.22 -10.36
N ARG A 299 -4.28 -36.03 -10.04
CA ARG A 299 -3.19 -36.70 -10.76
C ARG A 299 -3.24 -38.22 -10.53
N ASN A 300 -3.44 -38.67 -9.30
CA ASN A 300 -3.47 -40.10 -8.96
C ASN A 300 -4.61 -40.86 -9.65
N ARG A 301 -5.65 -40.16 -10.12
CA ARG A 301 -6.77 -40.76 -10.86
C ARG A 301 -6.53 -40.96 -12.36
N HIS A 302 -5.52 -40.28 -12.94
CA HIS A 302 -5.18 -40.39 -14.35
C HIS A 302 -4.00 -41.33 -14.63
N ASP A 303 -3.35 -41.84 -13.58
CA ASP A 303 -2.24 -42.80 -13.66
C ASP A 303 -2.70 -44.26 -13.36
N ILE A 304 -4.01 -44.52 -13.32
CA ILE A 304 -4.66 -45.86 -13.24
C ILE A 304 -5.40 -46.11 -14.55
#